data_AF-A0A9E1PQA1-F1
#
_entry.id   AF-A0A9E1PQA1-F1
#
_cell.length_a   1.000
_cell.length_b   1.000
_cell.length_c   1.000
_cell.angle_alpha   90.00
_cell.angle_beta   90.00
_cell.angle_gamma   90.00
#
_symmetry.space_group_name_H-M   'P 1'
#
loop_
_entity.id
_entity.type
_entity.pdbx_description
1 polymer ?
#
loop_
_entity_poly.entity_id
_entity_poly.type
_entity_poly.pdbx_seq_one_letter_code
_entity_poly.pdbx_strand_id
1 'polypeptide(L)'
;MVADDDPTPADQDGPEDDTIVPDPTDAIEFEPIERTSPKRTGLIVFLALLVLGGGAGAAWYYKDTLLKGADMDEFPIIRAVEGPVKVRPENPGGMNIPDRDKLVYDRMKGATKAPRLERLLPPAETPLAP
;
A
#
# COMPACT_ATOMS: atom_id res chain seq x y z
N MET A 1 -118.24 -10.82 -53.31
CA MET A 1 -117.10 -10.27 -54.07
C MET A 1 -117.20 -8.76 -53.93
N VAL A 2 -116.12 -8.12 -53.48
CA VAL A 2 -115.95 -6.71 -53.02
C VAL A 2 -115.72 -6.66 -51.50
N ALA A 3 -114.64 -5.97 -51.15
CA ALA A 3 -113.63 -6.33 -50.17
C ALA A 3 -113.75 -5.57 -48.84
N ASP A 4 -113.22 -6.20 -47.80
CA ASP A 4 -112.94 -5.64 -46.49
C ASP A 4 -111.95 -4.47 -46.62
N ASP A 5 -112.36 -3.30 -46.13
CA ASP A 5 -111.51 -2.10 -46.04
C ASP A 5 -110.90 -2.09 -44.64
N ASP A 6 -109.70 -2.67 -44.53
CA ASP A 6 -108.88 -2.72 -43.32
C ASP A 6 -108.16 -1.37 -43.15
N PRO A 7 -108.37 -0.60 -42.06
CA PRO A 7 -107.59 0.61 -41.85
C PRO A 7 -106.15 0.23 -41.46
N THR A 8 -105.25 0.38 -42.43
CA THR A 8 -103.80 0.25 -42.23
C THR A 8 -103.34 1.16 -41.08
N PRO A 9 -102.53 0.69 -40.11
CA PRO A 9 -102.01 1.55 -39.05
C PRO A 9 -101.14 2.64 -39.67
N ALA A 10 -101.35 3.88 -39.26
CA ALA A 10 -100.48 4.98 -39.62
C ALA A 10 -99.04 4.67 -39.21
N ASP A 11 -98.13 4.65 -40.18
CA ASP A 11 -96.68 4.66 -39.97
C ASP A 11 -96.35 5.89 -39.12
N GLN A 12 -96.10 5.65 -37.83
CA GLN A 12 -95.56 6.66 -36.92
C GLN A 12 -94.06 6.72 -37.15
N ASP A 13 -93.64 7.43 -38.20
CA ASP A 13 -92.27 7.96 -38.31
C ASP A 13 -92.10 9.06 -37.25
N GLY A 14 -91.92 8.65 -36.00
CA GLY A 14 -91.35 9.51 -34.97
C GLY A 14 -89.89 9.81 -35.31
N PRO A 15 -89.38 11.01 -35.00
CA PRO A 15 -87.97 11.31 -35.24
C PRO A 15 -87.13 10.27 -34.49
N GLU A 16 -86.25 9.57 -35.20
CA GLU A 16 -85.29 8.68 -34.56
C GLU A 16 -84.49 9.52 -33.58
N ASP A 17 -84.80 9.32 -32.31
CA ASP A 17 -84.14 9.97 -31.19
C ASP A 17 -82.67 9.58 -31.32
N ASP A 18 -81.80 10.57 -31.57
CA ASP A 18 -80.33 10.49 -31.54
C ASP A 18 -79.87 10.10 -30.13
N THR A 19 -80.32 8.93 -29.69
CA THR A 19 -79.95 8.31 -28.45
C THR A 19 -78.53 7.87 -28.71
N ILE A 20 -77.58 8.66 -28.21
CA ILE A 20 -76.17 8.31 -28.18
C ILE A 20 -76.06 7.07 -27.31
N VAL A 21 -76.25 5.90 -27.91
CA VAL A 21 -75.96 4.61 -27.31
C VAL A 21 -74.45 4.46 -27.48
N PRO A 22 -73.65 4.58 -26.40
CA PRO A 22 -72.22 4.38 -26.51
C PRO A 22 -71.98 2.94 -26.99
N ASP A 23 -71.16 2.79 -28.03
CA ASP A 23 -70.74 1.47 -28.48
C ASP A 23 -70.04 0.77 -27.30
N PRO A 24 -70.49 -0.42 -26.87
CA PRO A 24 -69.83 -1.14 -25.79
C PRO A 24 -68.36 -1.44 -26.09
N THR A 25 -67.94 -1.39 -27.36
CA THR A 25 -66.55 -1.53 -27.80
C THR A 25 -65.68 -0.36 -27.34
N ASP A 26 -66.20 0.88 -27.36
CA ASP A 26 -65.48 2.08 -26.89
C ASP A 26 -65.19 2.03 -25.39
N ALA A 27 -66.04 1.33 -24.62
CA ALA A 27 -65.84 1.12 -23.19
C ALA A 27 -64.77 0.06 -22.87
N ILE A 28 -64.35 -0.74 -23.86
CA ILE A 28 -63.32 -1.78 -23.73
C ILE A 28 -61.98 -1.27 -24.23
N GLU A 29 -61.97 -0.33 -25.18
CA GLU A 29 -60.76 0.35 -25.67
C GLU A 29 -60.24 1.40 -24.67
N PHE A 30 -59.69 0.91 -23.56
CA PHE A 30 -58.94 1.76 -22.65
C PHE A 30 -57.57 2.10 -23.24
N GLU A 31 -57.37 3.35 -23.67
CA GLU A 31 -56.02 3.86 -23.88
C GLU A 31 -55.27 3.90 -22.53
N PRO A 32 -54.14 3.19 -22.38
CA PRO A 32 -53.37 3.23 -21.15
C PRO A 32 -52.82 4.64 -20.95
N ILE A 33 -53.39 5.38 -20.02
CA ILE A 33 -52.88 6.71 -19.63
C ILE A 33 -51.47 6.50 -19.08
N GLU A 34 -50.46 7.01 -19.78
CA GLU A 34 -49.08 6.99 -19.32
C GLU A 34 -48.97 7.80 -18.02
N ARG A 35 -49.07 7.11 -16.88
CA ARG A 35 -48.75 7.71 -15.59
C ARG A 35 -47.25 7.90 -15.54
N THR A 36 -46.79 9.12 -15.78
CA THR A 36 -45.39 9.49 -15.52
C THR A 36 -45.12 9.33 -14.03
N SER A 37 -44.53 8.19 -13.64
CA SER A 37 -44.13 7.98 -12.26
C SER A 37 -43.02 8.99 -11.93
N PRO A 38 -43.06 9.69 -10.78
CA PRO A 38 -41.99 10.61 -10.43
C PRO A 38 -40.68 9.83 -10.35
N LYS A 39 -39.69 10.24 -11.16
CA LYS A 39 -38.39 9.57 -11.29
C LYS A 39 -37.66 9.60 -9.94
N ARG A 40 -37.80 8.54 -9.14
CA ARG A 40 -37.07 8.32 -7.88
C ARG A 40 -35.55 8.31 -8.07
N THR A 41 -35.08 8.24 -9.32
CA THR A 41 -33.69 8.39 -9.74
C THR A 41 -33.04 9.66 -9.19
N GLY A 42 -33.75 10.80 -9.14
CA GLY A 42 -33.19 12.04 -8.59
C GLY A 42 -32.87 11.93 -7.09
N LEU A 43 -33.78 11.32 -6.32
CA LEU A 43 -33.58 11.08 -4.90
C LEU A 43 -32.45 10.07 -4.63
N ILE A 44 -32.39 9.00 -5.44
CA ILE A 44 -31.33 7.99 -5.32
C ILE A 44 -29.96 8.60 -5.61
N VAL A 45 -29.84 9.40 -6.67
CA VAL A 45 -28.59 10.09 -7.01
C VAL A 45 -28.20 11.07 -5.91
N PHE A 46 -29.15 11.82 -5.36
CA PHE A 46 -28.88 12.74 -4.25
C PHE A 46 -28.38 12.00 -2.99
N LEU A 47 -29.03 10.90 -2.62
CA LEU A 47 -28.59 10.08 -1.48
C LEU A 47 -27.21 9.45 -1.73
N ALA A 48 -26.95 8.97 -2.95
CA ALA A 48 -25.65 8.44 -3.32
C ALA A 48 -24.55 9.50 -3.20
N LEU A 49 -24.81 10.74 -3.64
CA LEU A 49 -23.89 11.86 -3.48
C LEU A 49 -23.67 12.25 -2.02
N LEU A 50 -24.72 12.21 -1.18
CA LEU A 50 -24.58 12.45 0.26
C LEU A 50 -23.69 11.40 0.93
N VAL A 51 -23.88 10.12 0.61
CA VAL A 51 -23.07 9.05 1.17
C VAL A 51 -21.62 9.16 0.68
N LEU A 52 -21.40 9.39 -0.62
CA LEU A 52 -20.05 9.55 -1.16
C LEU A 52 -19.35 10.79 -0.59
N GLY A 53 -20.01 11.94 -0.63
CA GLY A 53 -19.46 13.21 -0.17
C GLY A 53 -19.26 13.24 1.34
N GLY A 54 -20.25 12.77 2.11
CA GLY A 54 -20.16 12.65 3.55
C GLY A 54 -19.10 11.65 4.00
N GLY A 55 -19.05 10.47 3.35
CA GLY A 55 -18.04 9.45 3.61
C GLY A 55 -16.62 9.91 3.29
N ALA A 56 -16.42 10.53 2.12
CA ALA A 56 -15.13 11.09 1.73
C ALA A 56 -14.70 12.25 2.65
N GLY A 57 -15.63 13.14 3.01
CA GLY A 57 -15.38 14.23 3.94
C GLY A 57 -15.01 13.75 5.34
N ALA A 58 -15.73 12.76 5.88
CA ALA A 58 -15.41 12.13 7.15
C ALA A 58 -14.05 11.44 7.11
N ALA A 59 -13.77 10.65 6.07
CA ALA A 59 -12.48 9.99 5.90
C ALA A 59 -11.31 11.00 5.81
N TRP A 60 -11.51 12.13 5.13
CA TRP A 60 -10.51 13.20 5.06
C TRP A 60 -10.30 13.90 6.40
N TYR A 61 -11.38 14.17 7.15
CA TYR A 61 -11.30 14.77 8.48
C TYR A 61 -10.56 13.88 9.50
N TYR A 62 -10.87 12.58 9.50
CA TYR A 62 -10.24 11.61 10.41
C TYR A 62 -8.92 11.02 9.87
N LYS A 63 -8.47 11.45 8.68
CA LYS A 63 -7.23 11.00 8.04
C LYS A 63 -6.07 11.09 9.01
N ASP A 64 -5.87 12.23 9.65
CA ASP A 64 -4.73 12.45 10.54
C ASP A 64 -4.81 11.57 11.79
N THR A 65 -6.00 11.38 12.37
CA THR A 65 -6.18 10.50 13.55
C THR A 65 -5.93 9.03 13.23
N LEU A 66 -6.32 8.57 12.04
CA LEU A 66 -6.12 7.18 11.61
C LEU A 66 -4.70 6.90 11.11
N LEU A 67 -4.05 7.89 10.49
CA LEU A 67 -2.69 7.76 9.94
C LEU A 67 -1.59 8.10 10.95
N LYS A 68 -1.86 8.89 11.99
CA LYS A 68 -0.95 9.11 13.12
C LYS A 68 -1.05 7.94 14.11
N GLY A 69 -0.93 6.72 13.58
CA GLY A 69 -0.65 5.54 14.38
C GLY A 69 0.75 5.71 14.98
N ALA A 70 0.75 6.03 16.28
CA ALA A 70 1.91 6.40 17.07
C ALA A 70 2.52 7.74 16.63
N ASP A 71 2.27 8.78 17.42
CA ASP A 71 3.03 10.03 17.36
C ASP A 71 4.52 9.67 17.42
N MET A 72 5.21 9.78 16.28
CA MET A 72 6.66 9.56 16.21
C MET A 72 7.42 10.51 17.15
N ASP A 73 6.76 11.59 17.58
CA ASP A 73 7.21 12.56 18.56
C ASP A 73 7.12 12.07 20.03
N GLU A 74 6.34 11.01 20.31
CA GLU A 74 6.19 10.45 21.67
C GLU A 74 7.28 9.41 22.00
N PHE A 75 8.01 8.92 21.00
CA PHE A 75 9.11 8.00 21.24
C PHE A 75 10.39 8.76 21.64
N PRO A 76 11.00 8.43 22.80
CA PRO A 76 12.28 9.01 23.15
C PRO A 76 13.36 8.56 22.16
N ILE A 77 13.92 9.51 21.41
CA ILE A 77 15.01 9.26 20.46
C ILE A 77 16.30 9.04 21.26
N ILE A 78 16.79 7.80 21.28
CA ILE A 78 18.11 7.48 21.86
C ILE A 78 19.19 7.92 20.87
N ARG A 79 20.00 8.90 21.25
CA ARG A 79 21.14 9.38 20.46
C ARG A 79 22.43 8.68 20.89
N ALA A 80 23.33 8.48 19.94
CA ALA A 80 24.67 8.01 20.25
C ALA A 80 25.40 9.04 21.11
N VAL A 81 26.15 8.58 22.10
CA VAL A 81 27.05 9.42 22.87
C VAL A 81 28.13 9.94 21.93
N GLU A 82 28.27 11.26 21.84
CA GLU A 82 29.32 11.87 21.03
C GLU A 82 30.68 11.61 21.69
N GLY A 83 31.58 10.96 20.95
CA GLY A 83 32.94 10.75 21.41
C GLY A 83 33.56 9.44 20.92
N PRO A 84 34.85 9.23 21.23
CA PRO A 84 35.55 8.01 20.89
C PRO A 84 35.01 6.83 21.70
N VAL A 85 34.49 5.81 21.00
CA VAL A 85 34.04 4.54 21.61
C VAL A 85 35.18 3.85 22.36
N LYS A 86 36.43 4.08 21.95
CA LYS A 86 37.63 3.53 22.57
C LYS A 86 38.74 4.57 22.56
N VAL A 87 39.30 4.85 23.73
CA VAL A 87 40.48 5.69 23.91
C VAL A 87 41.62 4.82 24.39
N ARG A 88 42.82 5.03 23.84
CA ARG A 88 44.02 4.38 24.36
C ARG A 88 44.34 4.98 25.72
N PRO A 89 44.58 4.17 26.78
CA PRO A 89 45.02 4.69 28.07
C PRO A 89 46.29 5.54 27.93
N GLU A 90 46.42 6.57 28.76
CA GLU A 90 47.57 7.47 28.79
C GLU A 90 48.86 6.71 29.05
N ASN A 91 48.79 5.67 29.88
CA ASN A 91 49.86 4.72 30.08
C ASN A 91 49.46 3.37 29.47
N PRO A 92 49.85 3.09 28.21
CA PRO A 92 49.67 1.78 27.63
C PRO A 92 50.51 0.80 28.45
N GLY A 93 49.84 -0.01 29.27
CA GLY A 93 50.51 -0.98 30.12
C GLY A 93 51.45 -1.89 29.33
N GLY A 94 52.36 -2.52 30.05
CA GLY A 94 53.38 -3.37 29.47
C GLY A 94 54.57 -3.44 30.41
N MET A 95 55.20 -4.60 30.47
CA MET A 95 56.42 -4.78 31.23
C MET A 95 57.62 -4.45 30.34
N ASN A 96 58.55 -3.65 30.86
CA ASN A 96 59.88 -3.54 30.26
C ASN A 96 60.61 -4.86 30.47
N ILE A 97 60.60 -5.70 29.43
CA ILE A 97 61.36 -6.96 29.45
C ILE A 97 62.83 -6.58 29.21
N PRO A 98 63.74 -6.87 30.16
CA PRO A 98 65.16 -6.67 29.94
C PRO A 98 65.66 -7.58 28.80
N ASP A 99 66.71 -7.16 28.09
CA ASP A 99 67.44 -8.00 27.12
C ASP A 99 66.62 -8.50 25.91
N ARG A 100 65.59 -7.75 25.47
CA ARG A 100 64.77 -8.09 24.28
C ARG A 100 65.56 -8.17 22.97
N ASP A 101 66.75 -7.62 22.96
CA ASP A 101 67.72 -7.56 21.88
C ASP A 101 68.81 -8.64 21.99
N LYS A 102 68.75 -9.53 23.00
CA LYS A 102 69.62 -10.70 23.03
C LYS A 102 69.22 -11.70 21.95
N LEU A 103 70.26 -12.31 21.38
CA LEU A 103 70.32 -13.17 20.17
C LEU A 103 69.28 -14.31 20.06
N VAL A 104 68.47 -14.56 21.10
CA VAL A 104 67.35 -15.51 21.09
C VAL A 104 66.26 -15.05 20.12
N TYR A 105 65.96 -13.73 20.05
CA TYR A 105 64.90 -13.21 19.18
C TYR A 105 65.34 -12.99 17.72
N ASP A 106 66.64 -12.81 17.47
CA ASP A 106 67.18 -12.62 16.12
C ASP A 106 66.95 -13.84 15.22
N ARG A 107 66.91 -15.04 15.82
CA ARG A 107 66.58 -16.30 15.12
C ARG A 107 65.19 -16.27 14.50
N MET A 108 64.23 -15.59 15.14
CA MET A 108 62.85 -15.47 14.61
C MET A 108 62.72 -14.36 13.56
N LYS A 109 63.67 -13.42 13.47
CA LYS A 109 63.71 -12.36 12.44
C LYS A 109 64.39 -12.78 11.13
N GLY A 110 64.77 -14.06 11.00
CA GLY A 110 65.24 -14.63 9.73
C GLY A 110 66.69 -14.32 9.35
N ALA A 111 67.51 -13.78 10.25
CA ALA A 111 68.92 -13.54 9.97
C ALA A 111 69.75 -14.82 10.17
N THR A 112 69.78 -15.68 9.15
CA THR A 112 70.67 -16.85 9.09
C THR A 112 72.12 -16.37 8.95
N LYS A 113 72.84 -16.23 10.07
CA LYS A 113 74.28 -15.97 10.03
C LYS A 113 75.02 -17.29 9.76
N ALA A 114 75.85 -17.33 8.72
CA ALA A 114 76.61 -18.51 8.34
C ALA A 114 77.48 -19.01 9.53
N PRO A 115 77.57 -20.34 9.76
CA PRO A 115 78.32 -20.89 10.89
C PRO A 115 79.80 -20.52 10.76
N ARG A 116 80.37 -19.97 11.84
CA ARG A 116 81.81 -19.68 11.92
C ARG A 116 82.54 -21.01 12.07
N LEU A 117 83.34 -21.37 11.07
CA LEU A 117 84.17 -22.58 11.10
C LEU A 117 85.32 -22.37 12.09
N GLU A 118 85.23 -22.99 13.26
CA GLU A 118 86.31 -22.94 14.25
C GLU A 118 87.48 -23.81 13.76
N ARG A 119 88.67 -23.21 13.66
CA ARG A 119 89.88 -23.89 13.15
C ARG A 119 90.62 -24.55 14.31
N LEU A 120 90.32 -25.83 14.52
CA LEU A 120 90.85 -26.63 15.65
C LEU A 120 92.28 -27.15 15.45
N LEU A 121 92.83 -27.03 14.23
CA LEU A 121 94.17 -27.51 13.92
C LEU A 121 95.19 -26.35 13.96
N PRO A 122 96.36 -26.56 14.59
CA PRO A 122 97.45 -25.60 14.52
C PRO A 122 97.93 -25.44 13.07
N PRO A 123 98.47 -24.27 12.70
CA PRO A 123 99.06 -24.07 11.38
C PRO A 123 100.25 -25.01 11.18
N ALA A 124 100.46 -25.48 9.94
CA ALA A 124 101.58 -26.35 9.61
C ALA A 124 102.93 -25.66 9.91
N GLU A 125 103.85 -26.40 10.52
CA GLU A 125 105.19 -25.89 10.83
C GLU A 125 106.02 -25.71 9.55
N THR A 126 106.92 -24.74 9.56
CA THR A 126 107.75 -24.36 8.41
C THR A 126 109.14 -25.00 8.53
N PRO A 127 109.67 -25.68 7.50
CA PRO A 127 110.97 -26.35 7.60
C PRO A 127 112.13 -25.35 7.62
N LEU A 128 113.15 -25.66 8.42
CA LEU A 128 114.41 -24.91 8.42
C LEU A 128 115.28 -25.36 7.24
N ALA A 129 115.82 -24.39 6.51
CA ALA A 129 116.79 -24.66 5.45
C ALA A 129 118.11 -25.20 6.06
N PRO A 130 118.82 -26.09 5.34
CA PRO A 130 120.03 -26.74 5.82
C PRO A 130 121.19 -25.77 6.05
#